data_AF-X1ETF4-F1
#
_entry.id   AF-X1ETF4-F1
#
_cell.length_a   1.000
_cell.length_b   1.000
_cell.length_c   1.000
_cell.angle_alpha   90.00
_cell.angle_beta   90.00
_cell.angle_gamma   90.00
#
_symmetry.space_group_name_H-M   'P 1'
#
loop_
_entity.id
_entity.type
_entity.pdbx_description
1 polymer ?
#
loop_
_entity_poly.entity_id
_entity_poly.type
_entity_poly.pdbx_seq_one_letter_code
_entity_poly.pdbx_strand_id
1 'polypeptide(L)'
;DTFNLAGGERCRITYREYLNDMMEIFGLGRNYLPEEGFAEKDFHCGFCDTYKSENLLHYQKHTLQDYYKEVEKKVRTKRHFVPIVKSIVRVNLLKKSEFYRRFKFFKKKAGAFTISENKLIRKILSNNFNRIELLERKIEKLEELTSELVEKRSLIISTNQSQLIS
;
A
#
# COMPACT_ATOMS: atom_id res chain seq x y z
N ASP A 1 5.53 23.88 16.35
CA ASP A 1 4.58 22.80 16.03
C ASP A 1 4.66 22.40 14.58
N THR A 2 4.46 21.11 14.31
CA THR A 2 4.33 20.54 12.97
C THR A 2 2.85 20.33 12.67
N PHE A 3 2.37 20.79 11.51
CA PHE A 3 0.99 20.62 11.06
C PHE A 3 0.93 19.73 9.82
N ASN A 4 0.01 18.76 9.82
CA ASN A 4 -0.30 17.97 8.63
C ASN A 4 -1.31 18.72 7.76
N LEU A 5 -1.14 18.65 6.44
CA LEU A 5 -2.08 19.20 5.47
C LEU A 5 -2.65 18.08 4.60
N ALA A 6 -3.97 17.92 4.61
CA ALA A 6 -4.69 16.95 3.78
C ALA A 6 -6.16 17.38 3.61
N GLY A 7 -6.92 16.70 2.74
CA GLY A 7 -8.32 17.04 2.46
C GLY A 7 -9.35 16.64 3.53
N GLY A 8 -8.90 16.10 4.67
CA GLY A 8 -9.76 15.67 5.78
C GLY A 8 -10.60 14.43 5.47
N GLU A 9 -11.58 14.16 6.32
CA GLU A 9 -12.39 12.94 6.25
C GLU A 9 -13.19 12.83 4.96
N ARG A 10 -13.68 13.97 4.45
CA ARG A 10 -14.47 14.07 3.21
C ARG A 10 -13.65 13.80 1.94
N CYS A 11 -12.34 13.63 2.08
CA CYS A 11 -11.42 13.28 1.00
C CYS A 11 -10.73 11.92 1.19
N ARG A 12 -11.14 11.12 2.18
CA ARG A 12 -10.58 9.78 2.41
C ARG A 12 -11.15 8.79 1.40
N ILE A 13 -10.27 8.08 0.73
CA ILE A 13 -10.61 7.02 -0.23
C ILE A 13 -9.44 6.05 -0.36
N THR A 14 -9.71 4.80 -0.75
CA THR A 14 -8.64 3.86 -1.12
C THR A 14 -8.15 4.16 -2.53
N TYR A 15 -6.89 3.84 -2.83
CA TYR A 15 -6.35 4.05 -4.18
C TYR A 15 -7.13 3.30 -5.26
N ARG A 16 -7.65 2.11 -4.93
CA ARG A 16 -8.49 1.30 -5.83
C ARG A 16 -9.80 1.99 -6.16
N GLU A 17 -10.54 2.44 -5.15
CA GLU A 17 -11.81 3.12 -5.38
C GLU A 17 -11.59 4.46 -6.10
N TYR A 18 -10.55 5.19 -5.74
CA TYR A 18 -10.17 6.42 -6.45
C TYR A 18 -9.93 6.17 -7.94
N LEU A 19 -9.15 5.14 -8.29
CA LEU A 19 -8.92 4.80 -9.68
C LEU A 19 -10.20 4.31 -10.37
N ASN A 20 -11.06 3.54 -9.69
CA ASN A 20 -12.34 3.10 -10.25
C ASN A 20 -13.23 4.29 -10.62
N ASP A 21 -13.37 5.26 -9.72
CA ASP A 21 -14.15 6.49 -9.94
C ASP A 21 -13.55 7.32 -11.08
N MET A 22 -12.23 7.53 -11.07
CA MET A 22 -11.55 8.30 -12.12
C MET A 22 -11.65 7.63 -13.49
N MET A 23 -11.51 6.30 -13.58
CA MET A 23 -11.66 5.57 -14.85
C MET A 23 -13.08 5.70 -15.41
N GLU A 24 -14.10 5.68 -14.56
CA GLU A 24 -15.49 5.95 -14.96
C GLU A 24 -15.65 7.38 -15.49
N ILE A 25 -15.14 8.38 -14.76
CA ILE A 25 -15.18 9.80 -15.14
C ILE A 25 -14.50 10.02 -16.50
N PHE A 26 -13.36 9.37 -16.75
CA PHE A 26 -12.67 9.42 -18.04
C PHE A 26 -13.37 8.64 -19.15
N GLY A 27 -14.42 7.85 -18.87
CA GLY A 27 -15.11 7.02 -19.87
C GLY A 27 -14.42 5.69 -20.19
N LEU A 28 -13.44 5.29 -19.38
CA LEU A 28 -12.86 3.95 -19.43
C LEU A 28 -13.76 2.93 -18.71
N GLY A 29 -14.57 3.37 -17.76
CA GLY A 29 -15.55 2.58 -17.03
C GLY A 29 -15.11 2.21 -15.62
N ARG A 30 -16.07 1.92 -14.73
CA ARG A 30 -15.79 1.37 -13.40
C ARG A 30 -15.25 -0.06 -13.50
N ASN A 31 -14.42 -0.49 -12.54
CA ASN A 31 -13.77 -1.81 -12.51
C ASN A 31 -12.97 -2.10 -13.79
N TYR A 32 -12.45 -1.03 -14.38
CA TYR A 32 -11.70 -1.12 -15.61
C TYR A 32 -10.34 -1.77 -15.43
N LEU A 33 -9.77 -1.80 -14.23
CA LEU A 33 -8.55 -2.56 -13.96
C LEU A 33 -8.92 -3.79 -13.11
N PRO A 34 -8.30 -4.95 -13.37
CA PRO A 34 -8.50 -6.16 -12.57
C PRO A 34 -7.86 -5.99 -11.20
N GLU A 35 -8.41 -6.68 -10.20
CA GLU A 35 -8.00 -6.57 -8.80
C GLU A 35 -6.53 -6.92 -8.58
N GLU A 36 -6.04 -7.90 -9.34
CA GLU A 36 -4.66 -8.40 -9.27
C GLU A 36 -3.64 -7.40 -9.82
N GLY A 37 -4.11 -6.29 -10.39
CA GLY A 37 -3.27 -5.17 -10.80
C GLY A 37 -2.93 -4.19 -9.68
N PHE A 38 -3.56 -4.30 -8.52
CA PHE A 38 -3.34 -3.44 -7.37
C PHE A 38 -2.45 -4.13 -6.32
N ALA A 39 -1.69 -3.34 -5.57
CA ALA A 39 -0.99 -3.83 -4.39
C ALA A 39 -2.00 -4.20 -3.30
N GLU A 40 -1.71 -5.25 -2.52
CA GLU A 40 -2.49 -5.63 -1.34
C GLU A 40 -1.89 -5.11 -0.03
N LYS A 41 -0.60 -4.77 -0.03
CA LYS A 41 0.17 -4.32 1.13
C LYS A 41 1.28 -3.33 0.74
N ASP A 42 1.99 -2.82 1.74
CA ASP A 42 3.13 -1.91 1.60
C ASP A 42 2.77 -0.53 1.02
N PHE A 43 1.68 0.07 1.52
CA PHE A 43 1.26 1.41 1.13
C PHE A 43 2.02 2.48 1.90
N HIS A 44 2.67 3.39 1.19
CA HIS A 44 3.39 4.52 1.80
C HIS A 44 2.48 5.72 2.13
N CYS A 45 1.27 5.75 1.57
CA CYS A 45 0.30 6.82 1.79
C CYS A 45 -0.76 6.37 2.80
N GLY A 46 -1.06 7.24 3.77
CA GLY A 46 -2.10 7.02 4.77
C GLY A 46 -2.97 8.25 4.97
N PHE A 47 -4.00 8.11 5.81
CA PHE A 47 -4.82 9.25 6.21
C PHE A 47 -4.08 10.07 7.27
N CYS A 48 -4.06 11.39 7.10
CA CYS A 48 -3.44 12.31 8.04
C CYS A 48 -4.47 12.84 9.04
N ASP A 49 -4.06 13.03 10.29
CA ASP A 49 -4.81 13.86 11.24
C ASP A 49 -4.54 15.33 10.95
N THR A 50 -5.60 16.05 10.58
CA THR A 50 -5.58 17.47 10.21
C THR A 50 -6.28 18.37 11.22
N TYR A 51 -6.76 17.86 12.36
CA TYR A 51 -7.63 18.60 13.28
C TYR A 51 -7.03 19.96 13.68
N LYS A 52 -5.76 19.96 14.12
CA LYS A 52 -5.06 21.19 14.52
C LYS A 52 -4.92 22.20 13.37
N SER A 53 -4.59 21.71 12.17
CA SER A 53 -4.40 22.56 10.99
C SER A 53 -5.71 23.16 10.51
N GLU A 54 -6.79 22.38 10.50
CA GLU A 54 -8.09 22.82 10.00
C GLU A 54 -8.75 23.78 10.98
N ASN A 55 -8.61 23.55 12.29
CA ASN A 55 -9.11 24.48 13.31
C ASN A 55 -8.42 25.85 13.24
N LEU A 56 -7.17 25.90 12.76
CA LEU A 56 -6.42 27.15 12.62
C LEU A 56 -6.69 27.86 11.29
N LEU A 57 -6.79 27.10 10.18
CA LEU A 57 -6.74 27.66 8.82
C LEU A 57 -8.06 27.57 8.05
N HIS A 58 -9.00 26.73 8.47
CA HIS A 58 -10.30 26.53 7.82
C HIS A 58 -10.22 26.31 6.30
N TYR A 59 -9.33 25.42 5.86
CA TYR A 59 -8.96 25.23 4.45
C TYR A 59 -9.70 24.07 3.77
N GLN A 60 -10.25 23.11 4.54
CA GLN A 60 -10.92 21.91 4.01
C GLN A 60 -12.34 22.22 3.50
N LYS A 61 -12.45 23.11 2.52
CA LYS A 61 -13.73 23.60 1.98
C LYS A 61 -14.38 22.62 0.98
N HIS A 62 -13.57 21.88 0.23
CA HIS A 62 -14.02 20.97 -0.82
C HIS A 62 -14.02 19.51 -0.39
N THR A 63 -14.89 18.72 -1.00
CA THR A 63 -14.95 17.25 -0.86
C THR A 63 -14.31 16.55 -2.06
N LEU A 64 -14.07 15.24 -1.93
CA LEU A 64 -13.65 14.42 -3.08
C LEU A 64 -14.65 14.47 -4.23
N GLN A 65 -15.96 14.57 -3.92
CA GLN A 65 -17.01 14.67 -4.93
C GLN A 65 -16.99 16.00 -5.68
N ASP A 66 -16.62 17.10 -5.01
CA ASP A 66 -16.45 18.38 -5.68
C ASP A 66 -15.27 18.33 -6.66
N TYR A 67 -14.16 17.70 -6.24
CA TYR A 67 -13.03 17.42 -7.14
C TYR A 67 -13.46 16.58 -8.36
N TYR A 68 -14.23 15.51 -8.17
CA TYR A 68 -14.73 14.69 -9.29
C TYR A 68 -15.61 15.47 -10.26
N LYS A 69 -16.49 16.35 -9.78
CA LYS A 69 -17.30 17.23 -10.64
C LYS A 69 -16.42 18.17 -11.47
N GLU A 70 -15.34 18.69 -10.89
CA GLU A 70 -14.39 19.53 -11.64
C GLU A 70 -13.65 18.74 -12.72
N VAL A 71 -13.21 17.53 -12.40
CA VAL A 71 -12.56 16.64 -13.38
C VAL A 71 -13.53 16.29 -14.49
N GLU A 72 -14.77 15.89 -14.17
CA GLU A 72 -15.80 15.55 -15.13
C GLU A 72 -16.05 16.68 -16.13
N LYS A 73 -16.20 17.93 -15.63
CA LYS A 73 -16.34 19.12 -16.48
C LYS A 73 -15.19 19.27 -17.48
N LYS A 74 -13.95 18.99 -17.06
CA LYS A 74 -12.75 19.10 -17.91
C LYS A 74 -12.65 17.99 -18.96
N VAL A 75 -13.16 16.79 -18.68
CA VAL A 75 -12.99 15.61 -19.54
C VAL A 75 -14.20 15.29 -20.40
N ARG A 76 -15.36 15.92 -20.13
CA ARG A 76 -16.65 15.64 -20.78
C ARG A 76 -16.59 15.53 -22.30
N THR A 77 -15.90 16.44 -22.98
CA THR A 77 -15.77 16.39 -24.45
C THR A 77 -14.91 15.22 -24.90
N LYS A 78 -13.72 15.05 -24.31
CA LYS A 78 -12.75 13.99 -24.62
C LYS A 78 -13.32 12.59 -24.37
N ARG A 79 -14.20 12.42 -23.37
CA ARG A 79 -14.84 11.16 -22.98
C ARG A 79 -15.47 10.41 -24.17
N HIS A 80 -16.03 11.13 -25.15
CA HIS A 80 -16.67 10.54 -26.33
C HIS A 80 -15.70 9.77 -27.24
N PHE A 81 -14.41 10.12 -27.23
CA PHE A 81 -13.38 9.48 -28.06
C PHE A 81 -12.64 8.35 -27.33
N VAL A 82 -12.86 8.21 -26.02
CA VAL A 82 -12.17 7.22 -25.18
C VAL A 82 -12.43 5.76 -25.58
N PRO A 83 -13.65 5.36 -26.03
CA PRO A 83 -13.89 3.98 -26.45
C PRO A 83 -12.92 3.47 -27.54
N ILE A 84 -12.44 4.37 -28.42
CA ILE A 84 -11.53 4.04 -29.51
C ILE A 84 -10.16 3.58 -28.98
N VAL A 85 -9.67 4.23 -27.93
CA VAL A 85 -8.32 4.00 -27.39
C VAL A 85 -8.32 3.14 -26.13
N LYS A 86 -9.50 2.86 -25.56
CA LYS A 86 -9.70 2.13 -24.29
C LYS A 86 -8.83 0.88 -24.24
N SER A 87 -9.00 -0.08 -25.15
CA SER A 87 -8.23 -1.34 -25.15
C SER A 87 -6.71 -1.14 -25.12
N ILE A 88 -6.19 -0.16 -25.85
CA ILE A 88 -4.75 0.17 -25.89
C ILE A 88 -4.30 0.69 -24.51
N VAL A 89 -5.07 1.61 -23.93
CA VAL A 89 -4.83 2.15 -22.58
C VAL A 89 -4.82 1.02 -21.54
N ARG A 90 -5.77 0.07 -21.62
CA ARG A 90 -5.83 -1.08 -20.69
C ARG A 90 -4.51 -1.85 -20.71
N VAL A 91 -4.07 -2.22 -21.91
CA VAL A 91 -2.88 -3.06 -22.10
C VAL A 91 -1.63 -2.31 -21.63
N ASN A 92 -1.53 -1.01 -21.89
CA ASN A 92 -0.39 -0.20 -21.44
C ASN A 92 -0.32 -0.11 -19.92
N LEU A 93 -1.44 0.21 -19.26
CA LEU A 93 -1.52 0.28 -17.79
C LEU A 93 -1.18 -1.06 -17.14
N LEU A 94 -1.76 -2.15 -17.63
CA LEU A 94 -1.53 -3.49 -17.09
C LEU A 94 -0.10 -4.00 -17.29
N LYS A 95 0.58 -3.59 -18.36
CA LYS A 95 2.00 -3.90 -18.57
C LYS A 95 2.91 -3.20 -17.56
N LYS A 96 2.49 -2.05 -17.02
CA LYS A 96 3.24 -1.28 -16.03
C LYS A 96 3.02 -1.77 -14.59
N SER A 97 1.92 -2.48 -14.33
CA SER A 97 1.67 -3.06 -13.00
C SER A 97 2.57 -4.28 -12.77
N GLU A 98 3.54 -4.13 -11.86
CA GLU A 98 4.37 -5.22 -11.33
C GLU A 98 3.51 -6.38 -10.80
N PHE A 99 2.45 -6.07 -10.04
CA PHE A 99 1.52 -7.03 -9.46
C PHE A 99 0.77 -7.83 -10.52
N TYR A 100 0.23 -7.13 -11.54
CA TYR A 100 -0.47 -7.81 -12.62
C TYR A 100 0.45 -8.72 -13.44
N ARG A 101 1.69 -8.26 -13.70
CA ARG A 101 2.69 -9.06 -14.41
C ARG A 101 3.04 -10.33 -13.64
N ARG A 102 3.22 -10.20 -12.32
CA ARG A 102 3.46 -11.33 -11.41
C ARG A 102 2.29 -12.30 -11.40
N PHE A 103 1.06 -11.81 -11.27
CA PHE A 103 -0.16 -12.62 -11.34
C PHE A 103 -0.25 -13.38 -12.67
N LYS A 104 -0.07 -12.70 -13.81
CA LYS A 104 -0.13 -13.31 -15.13
C LYS A 104 0.95 -14.40 -15.31
N PHE A 105 2.16 -14.16 -14.80
CA PHE A 105 3.24 -15.15 -14.80
C PHE A 105 2.86 -16.41 -14.04
N PHE A 106 2.34 -16.27 -12.81
CA PHE A 106 1.92 -17.40 -11.99
C PHE A 106 0.70 -18.13 -12.58
N LYS A 107 -0.29 -17.40 -13.13
CA LYS A 107 -1.44 -18.01 -13.80
C LYS A 107 -1.02 -18.85 -15.01
N LYS A 108 -0.12 -18.33 -15.85
CA LYS A 108 0.42 -19.06 -17.02
C LYS A 108 1.19 -20.31 -16.59
N LYS A 109 2.00 -20.21 -15.54
CA LYS A 109 2.80 -21.33 -15.02
C LYS A 109 1.94 -22.38 -14.31
N ALA A 110 0.98 -21.98 -13.48
CA ALA A 110 0.07 -22.90 -12.78
C ALA A 110 -0.73 -23.78 -13.74
N GLY A 111 -1.13 -23.24 -14.90
CA GLY A 111 -1.77 -24.01 -15.97
C GLY A 111 -0.81 -24.89 -16.78
N ALA A 112 0.51 -24.74 -16.62
CA ALA A 112 1.55 -25.53 -17.29
C ALA A 112 2.15 -26.63 -16.40
N PHE A 113 1.90 -26.60 -15.08
CA PHE A 113 2.38 -27.59 -14.13
C PHE A 113 1.34 -28.71 -13.93
N THR A 114 1.80 -29.96 -13.89
CA THR A 114 0.95 -31.10 -13.53
C THR A 114 0.39 -30.93 -12.10
N ILE A 115 -0.71 -31.61 -11.76
CA ILE A 115 -1.33 -31.53 -10.42
C ILE A 115 -0.30 -31.86 -9.32
N SER A 116 0.63 -32.78 -9.59
CA SER A 116 1.69 -33.17 -8.66
C SER A 116 2.74 -32.06 -8.44
N GLU A 117 3.14 -31.37 -9.51
CA GLU A 117 4.07 -30.24 -9.47
C GLU A 117 3.43 -29.03 -8.80
N ASN A 118 2.15 -28.76 -9.03
CA ASN A 118 1.42 -27.71 -8.33
C ASN A 118 1.32 -27.98 -6.82
N LYS A 119 1.16 -29.24 -6.39
CA LYS A 119 1.19 -29.64 -4.96
C LYS A 119 2.59 -29.43 -4.36
N LEU A 120 3.65 -29.79 -5.10
CA LEU A 120 5.03 -29.59 -4.67
C LEU A 120 5.39 -28.10 -4.59
N ILE A 121 5.02 -27.30 -5.59
CA ILE A 121 5.24 -25.84 -5.60
C ILE A 121 4.51 -25.17 -4.45
N ARG A 122 3.24 -25.55 -4.18
CA ARG A 122 2.49 -25.05 -3.01
C ARG A 122 3.18 -25.44 -1.69
N LYS A 123 3.67 -26.68 -1.58
CA LYS A 123 4.39 -27.17 -0.38
C LYS A 123 5.72 -26.43 -0.18
N ILE A 124 6.48 -26.17 -1.25
CA ILE A 124 7.73 -25.42 -1.20
C ILE A 124 7.47 -23.97 -0.80
N LEU A 125 6.46 -23.33 -1.41
CA LEU A 125 6.05 -21.96 -1.08
C LEU A 125 5.61 -21.84 0.39
N SER A 126 4.76 -22.76 0.88
CA SER A 126 4.32 -22.76 2.28
C SER A 126 5.48 -22.99 3.24
N ASN A 127 6.40 -23.91 2.91
CA ASN A 127 7.55 -24.19 3.76
C ASN A 127 8.52 -23.00 3.83
N ASN A 128 8.73 -22.30 2.71
CA ASN A 128 9.54 -21.09 2.66
C ASN A 128 8.88 -19.93 3.41
N PHE A 129 7.56 -19.77 3.30
CA PHE A 129 6.82 -18.75 4.05
C PHE A 129 6.93 -18.96 5.56
N ASN A 130 6.67 -20.18 6.05
CA ASN A 130 6.82 -20.52 7.47
C ASN A 130 8.25 -20.30 7.97
N ARG A 131 9.24 -20.53 7.10
CA ARG A 131 10.65 -20.30 7.43
C ARG A 131 10.98 -18.81 7.55
N ILE A 132 10.37 -17.95 6.74
CA ILE A 132 10.51 -16.49 6.83
C ILE A 132 9.88 -16.00 8.15
N GLU A 133 8.64 -16.39 8.43
CA GLU A 133 7.93 -16.01 9.66
C GLU A 133 8.70 -16.47 10.92
N LEU A 134 9.27 -17.67 10.89
CA LEU A 134 10.14 -18.15 11.97
C LEU A 134 11.40 -17.31 12.14
N LEU A 135 11.99 -16.84 11.04
CA LEU A 135 13.19 -15.99 11.09
C LEU A 135 12.87 -14.60 11.62
N GLU A 136 11.74 -14.01 11.22
CA GLU A 136 11.25 -12.72 11.75
C GLU A 136 11.07 -12.78 13.27
N ARG A 137 10.40 -13.82 13.78
CA ARG A 137 10.26 -14.04 15.24
C ARG A 137 11.59 -14.23 15.98
N LYS A 138 12.58 -14.86 15.32
CA LYS A 138 13.91 -15.03 15.91
C LYS A 138 14.67 -13.70 15.95
N ILE A 139 14.52 -12.86 14.94
CA ILE A 139 15.12 -11.53 14.90
C ILE A 139 14.53 -10.68 16.03
N GLU A 140 13.20 -10.66 16.18
CA GLU A 140 12.51 -9.91 17.24
C GLU A 140 13.00 -10.33 18.64
N LYS A 141 13.15 -11.63 18.88
CA LYS A 141 13.69 -12.14 20.15
C LYS A 141 15.17 -11.76 20.38
N LEU A 142 15.96 -11.69 19.32
CA LEU A 142 17.36 -11.23 19.43
C LEU A 142 17.42 -9.73 19.76
N GLU A 143 16.53 -8.92 19.19
CA GLU A 143 16.42 -7.50 19.49
C GLU A 143 16.01 -7.25 20.95
N GLU A 144 15.07 -8.04 21.48
CA GLU A 144 14.65 -8.01 22.89
C GLU A 144 15.83 -8.35 23.82
N LEU A 145 16.52 -9.46 23.58
CA LEU A 145 17.69 -9.86 24.36
C LEU A 145 18.82 -8.82 24.31
N THR A 146 19.02 -8.20 23.14
CA THR A 146 20.04 -7.16 22.98
C THR A 146 19.67 -5.93 23.80
N SER A 147 18.40 -5.53 23.78
CA SER A 147 17.87 -4.43 24.60
C SER A 147 18.05 -4.71 26.10
N GLU A 148 17.71 -5.91 26.57
CA GLU A 148 17.91 -6.32 27.96
C GLU A 148 19.39 -6.29 28.37
N LEU A 149 20.30 -6.74 27.50
CA LEU A 149 21.73 -6.73 27.78
C LEU A 149 22.29 -5.30 27.84
N VAL A 150 21.81 -4.40 26.98
CA VAL A 150 22.17 -2.98 27.02
C VAL A 150 21.70 -2.33 28.31
N GLU A 151 20.48 -2.62 28.77
CA GLU A 151 19.93 -2.11 30.02
C GLU A 151 20.66 -2.67 31.25
N LYS A 152 20.96 -3.98 31.27
CA LYS A 152 21.80 -4.56 32.34
C LYS A 152 23.18 -3.93 32.38
N ARG A 153 23.78 -3.66 31.22
CA ARG A 153 25.09 -2.99 31.14
C ARG A 153 25.04 -1.56 31.67
N SER A 154 24.00 -0.78 31.36
CA SER A 154 23.87 0.59 31.88
C SER A 154 23.67 0.61 33.40
N LEU A 155 22.90 -0.32 33.95
CA LEU A 155 22.71 -0.51 35.39
C LEU A 155 24.02 -0.89 36.12
N ILE A 156 24.85 -1.75 35.52
CA ILE A 156 26.16 -2.09 36.10
C ILE A 156 27.09 -0.87 36.12
N ILE A 157 27.10 -0.07 35.05
CA ILE A 157 27.93 1.14 34.98
C ILE A 157 27.52 2.17 36.04
N SER A 158 26.22 2.39 36.25
CA SER A 158 25.73 3.33 37.28
C SER A 158 25.99 2.83 38.71
N THR A 159 25.92 1.51 38.94
CA THR A 159 26.24 0.91 40.24
C THR A 159 27.74 1.03 40.56
N ASN A 160 28.62 0.81 39.58
CA ASN A 160 30.05 0.95 39.78
C ASN A 160 30.49 2.41 39.97
N GLN A 161 29.82 3.38 39.32
CA GLN A 161 30.08 4.80 39.54
C GLN A 161 29.65 5.28 40.93
N SER A 162 28.57 4.74 41.51
CA SER A 162 28.12 5.11 42.86
C SER A 162 28.99 4.50 43.96
N GLN A 163 29.63 3.34 43.73
CA GLN A 163 30.59 2.74 44.67
C GLN A 163 31.98 3.39 44.66
N LEU A 164 32.34 4.13 43.59
CA LEU A 164 33.61 4.86 43.50
C LEU A 164 33.57 6.25 44.16
N ILE A 165 32.39 6.74 44.55
CA ILE A 165 32.17 8.08 45.11
C ILE A 165 31.87 8.02 46.63
N SER A 166 31.79 6.83 47.23
CA SER A 166 31.71 6.60 48.69
C SER A 166 33.05 6.18 49.28
#